data_AF-A0A5M8QSE1-F1
#
_entry.id   AF-A0A5M8QSE1-F1
#
_cell.length_a   1.000
_cell.length_b   1.000
_cell.length_c   1.000
_cell.angle_alpha   90.00
_cell.angle_beta   90.00
_cell.angle_gamma   90.00
#
_symmetry.space_group_name_H-M   'P 1'
#
loop_
_entity.id
_entity.type
_entity.pdbx_description
1 polymer ?
#
loop_
_entity_poly.entity_id
_entity_poly.type
_entity_poly.pdbx_seq_one_letter_code
_entity_poly.pdbx_strand_id
1 'polypeptide(L)'
;MRINQYSLQKSKGFGNAFKKFKILFFLLAVFTFAAQETKAQAGGKKAAPATISKDMLITLDASAPLATQYVFDISGLGFTNQEEATSFFNRYRDNLVAFTVDYPSKKVTVELHTKYAPASWSLAEWNGHFKKKASNYQAIK
;
A
#
# COMPACT_ATOMS: atom_id res chain seq x y z
N MET A 1 -55.74 -33.74 57.06
CA MET A 1 -56.00 -33.00 55.80
C MET A 1 -55.51 -31.57 55.99
N ARG A 2 -54.38 -31.21 55.38
CA ARG A 2 -53.84 -29.85 55.33
C ARG A 2 -52.66 -29.79 54.35
N ILE A 3 -52.54 -28.64 53.66
CA ILE A 3 -51.30 -27.92 53.28
C ILE A 3 -50.90 -27.88 51.77
N ASN A 4 -50.91 -26.63 51.27
CA ASN A 4 -49.96 -25.92 50.38
C ASN A 4 -49.81 -26.29 48.88
N GLN A 5 -49.28 -25.43 47.97
CA GLN A 5 -48.99 -23.99 47.78
C GLN A 5 -48.36 -23.89 46.35
N TYR A 6 -48.05 -22.66 45.90
CA TYR A 6 -47.23 -22.26 44.73
C TYR A 6 -47.97 -22.14 43.39
N SER A 7 -47.69 -21.19 42.48
CA SER A 7 -46.98 -19.90 42.46
C SER A 7 -47.12 -19.33 41.02
N LEU A 8 -46.71 -18.06 40.83
CA LEU A 8 -46.21 -17.40 39.59
C LEU A 8 -47.17 -16.67 38.61
N GLN A 9 -47.00 -15.33 38.66
CA GLN A 9 -46.75 -14.35 37.58
C GLN A 9 -47.65 -14.23 36.33
N LYS A 10 -48.10 -12.98 36.07
CA LYS A 10 -47.96 -12.34 34.74
C LYS A 10 -48.18 -10.81 34.72
N SER A 11 -47.21 -10.13 34.10
CA SER A 11 -47.32 -9.09 33.04
C SER A 11 -48.36 -7.98 33.13
N LYS A 12 -47.90 -6.73 32.92
CA LYS A 12 -48.42 -5.83 31.86
C LYS A 12 -47.52 -4.59 31.70
N GLY A 13 -47.07 -4.34 30.48
CA GLY A 13 -46.49 -3.06 30.05
C GLY A 13 -47.56 -2.14 29.45
N PHE A 14 -47.30 -0.84 29.47
CA PHE A 14 -47.88 0.27 28.69
C PHE A 14 -47.14 1.52 29.20
N GLY A 15 -46.71 2.53 28.46
CA GLY A 15 -46.85 2.93 27.08
C GLY A 15 -46.02 4.22 26.94
N ASN A 16 -45.51 4.46 25.73
CA ASN A 16 -44.58 5.53 25.41
C ASN A 16 -45.17 6.94 25.51
N ALA A 17 -44.22 7.89 25.59
CA ALA A 17 -44.30 9.27 25.10
C ALA A 17 -45.07 10.26 25.97
N PHE A 18 -44.38 11.31 26.42
CA PHE A 18 -44.63 12.68 25.97
C PHE A 18 -43.64 13.64 26.64
N LYS A 19 -42.80 14.28 25.81
CA LYS A 19 -42.39 15.70 25.86
C LYS A 19 -42.41 16.39 27.24
N LYS A 20 -41.23 16.80 27.74
CA LYS A 20 -40.95 18.10 28.40
C LYS A 20 -39.45 18.13 28.79
N PHE A 21 -38.59 18.79 28.02
CA PHE A 21 -38.25 20.22 28.10
C PHE A 21 -37.33 20.55 29.29
N LYS A 22 -36.05 20.76 28.95
CA LYS A 22 -35.09 21.70 29.55
C LYS A 22 -34.55 21.43 30.96
N ILE A 23 -33.21 21.54 31.02
CA ILE A 23 -32.35 21.85 32.17
C ILE A 23 -31.87 20.62 32.96
N LEU A 24 -30.65 20.16 32.65
CA LEU A 24 -29.53 20.39 33.56
C LEU A 24 -28.21 20.22 32.80
N PHE A 25 -27.57 21.35 32.50
CA PHE A 25 -26.23 21.46 31.94
C PHE A 25 -25.27 21.34 33.12
N PHE A 26 -24.63 20.18 33.34
CA PHE A 26 -23.53 20.09 34.30
C PHE A 26 -22.55 18.97 33.92
N LEU A 27 -21.36 19.43 33.53
CA LEU A 27 -20.06 18.77 33.67
C LEU A 27 -19.90 17.33 33.18
N LEU A 28 -19.41 17.20 31.94
CA LEU A 28 -18.26 16.33 31.68
C LEU A 28 -17.53 16.81 30.41
N ALA A 29 -16.57 17.73 30.60
CA ALA A 29 -15.59 18.04 29.57
C ALA A 29 -14.60 16.87 29.50
N VAL A 30 -14.98 15.79 28.81
CA VAL A 30 -14.01 14.80 28.34
C VAL A 30 -13.26 15.46 27.20
N PHE A 31 -12.11 16.04 27.53
CA PHE A 31 -11.14 16.53 26.56
C PHE A 31 -10.56 15.30 25.84
N THR A 32 -11.26 14.81 24.81
CA THR A 32 -10.68 13.87 23.85
C THR A 32 -9.69 14.66 23.01
N PHE A 33 -8.44 14.73 23.50
CA PHE A 33 -7.30 15.03 22.65
C PHE A 33 -7.26 13.92 21.59
N ALA A 34 -7.87 14.18 20.43
CA ALA A 34 -7.61 13.38 19.25
C ALA A 34 -6.13 13.56 18.95
N ALA A 35 -5.33 12.53 19.25
CA ALA A 35 -3.96 12.43 18.79
C ALA A 35 -4.00 12.46 17.26
N GLN A 36 -3.86 13.66 16.68
CA GLN A 36 -3.54 13.77 15.27
C GLN A 36 -2.11 13.27 15.15
N GLU A 37 -1.97 11.99 14.79
CA GLU A 37 -0.73 11.47 14.24
C GLU A 37 -0.45 12.24 12.95
N THR A 38 0.25 13.36 13.06
CA THR A 38 0.97 13.94 11.94
C THR A 38 2.06 12.95 11.58
N LYS A 39 1.76 12.02 10.67
CA LYS A 39 2.79 11.34 9.90
C LYS A 39 3.46 12.42 9.05
N ALA A 40 4.46 13.06 9.64
CA ALA A 40 5.50 13.76 8.91
C ALA A 40 6.14 12.71 7.99
N GLN A 41 5.61 12.57 6.77
CA GLN A 41 6.35 11.90 5.72
C GLN A 41 7.56 12.79 5.46
N ALA A 42 8.71 12.29 5.93
CA ALA A 42 10.03 12.78 5.58
C ALA A 42 10.05 13.18 4.11
N GLY A 43 10.64 14.33 3.79
CA GLY A 43 10.73 14.91 2.44
C GLY A 43 11.54 14.10 1.44
N GLY A 44 11.33 12.78 1.37
CA GLY A 44 11.74 11.95 0.25
C GLY A 44 10.91 12.32 -0.96
N LYS A 45 11.59 12.66 -2.06
CA LYS A 45 10.93 12.84 -3.36
C LYS A 45 10.06 11.62 -3.63
N LYS A 46 8.76 11.85 -3.85
CA LYS A 46 7.81 10.79 -4.19
C LYS A 46 8.30 10.06 -5.43
N ALA A 47 8.43 8.73 -5.35
CA ALA A 47 8.80 7.90 -6.49
C ALA A 47 7.80 8.09 -7.64
N ALA A 48 8.30 8.19 -8.86
CA ALA A 48 7.47 8.29 -10.06
C ALA A 48 6.77 6.96 -10.38
N PRO A 49 5.61 6.96 -11.05
CA PRO A 49 4.97 5.71 -11.45
C PRO A 49 5.73 5.04 -12.60
N ALA A 50 5.80 3.72 -12.56
CA ALA A 50 6.20 2.86 -13.68
C ALA A 50 5.22 1.67 -13.77
N THR A 51 5.37 0.86 -14.82
CA THR A 51 4.61 -0.39 -14.99
C THR A 51 5.55 -1.56 -15.25
N ILE A 52 5.08 -2.77 -14.96
CA ILE A 52 5.73 -4.01 -15.36
C ILE A 52 4.70 -4.92 -16.04
N SER A 53 5.06 -5.50 -17.19
CA SER A 53 4.20 -6.45 -17.90
C SER A 53 4.39 -7.89 -17.40
N LYS A 54 3.52 -8.80 -17.84
CA LYS A 54 3.71 -10.26 -17.61
C LYS A 54 4.98 -10.81 -18.25
N ASP A 55 5.52 -10.11 -19.24
CA ASP A 55 6.77 -10.40 -19.91
C ASP A 55 7.99 -9.86 -19.15
N MET A 56 7.78 -9.35 -17.93
CA MET A 56 8.81 -8.79 -17.06
C MET A 56 9.48 -7.52 -17.63
N LEU A 57 8.82 -6.86 -18.58
CA LEU A 57 9.28 -5.59 -19.11
C LEU A 57 8.83 -4.45 -18.21
N ILE A 58 9.80 -3.78 -17.59
CA ILE A 58 9.59 -2.51 -16.87
C ILE A 58 9.50 -1.37 -17.89
N THR A 59 8.48 -0.53 -17.76
CA THR A 59 8.28 0.66 -18.59
C THR A 59 8.15 1.90 -17.72
N LEU A 60 9.01 2.88 -17.97
CA LEU A 60 8.95 4.23 -17.43
C LEU A 60 8.09 5.10 -18.33
N ASP A 61 7.25 5.95 -17.75
CA ASP A 61 6.41 6.89 -18.51
C ASP A 61 7.28 7.94 -19.20
N ALA A 62 7.35 7.88 -20.53
CA ALA A 62 8.14 8.78 -21.36
C ALA A 62 7.58 10.22 -21.42
N SER A 63 6.35 10.45 -20.95
CA SER A 63 5.74 11.78 -20.92
C SER A 63 6.09 12.59 -19.68
N ALA A 64 6.66 11.95 -18.66
CA ALA A 64 7.06 12.58 -17.40
C ALA A 64 8.56 12.98 -17.41
N PRO A 65 9.00 13.89 -16.53
CA PRO A 65 10.42 14.13 -16.30
C PRO A 65 11.12 12.89 -15.73
N LEU A 66 12.41 12.71 -16.05
CA LEU A 66 13.22 11.63 -15.49
C LEU A 66 13.31 11.76 -13.95
N ALA A 67 12.80 10.76 -13.24
CA ALA A 67 13.01 10.55 -11.81
C ALA A 67 14.15 9.56 -11.54
N THR A 68 14.69 9.58 -10.33
CA THR A 68 15.70 8.59 -9.87
C THR A 68 15.07 7.36 -9.22
N GLN A 69 13.78 7.43 -8.86
CA GLN A 69 13.05 6.32 -8.25
C GLN A 69 11.71 6.17 -8.94
N TYR A 70 11.38 4.93 -9.29
CA TYR A 70 10.07 4.56 -9.82
C TYR A 70 9.46 3.44 -9.01
N VAL A 71 8.14 3.42 -8.93
CA VAL A 71 7.39 2.36 -8.26
C VAL A 71 6.37 1.75 -9.21
N PHE A 72 6.28 0.42 -9.19
CA PHE A 72 5.29 -0.33 -9.97
C PHE A 72 4.68 -1.46 -9.13
N ASP A 73 3.48 -1.88 -9.53
CA ASP A 73 2.72 -2.96 -8.93
C ASP A 73 3.19 -4.33 -9.46
N ILE A 74 3.31 -5.32 -8.57
CA ILE A 74 3.71 -6.70 -8.90
C ILE A 74 2.63 -7.73 -8.58
N SER A 75 1.41 -7.29 -8.23
CA SER A 75 0.32 -8.18 -7.83
C SER A 75 -0.06 -9.16 -8.95
N GLY A 76 0.07 -8.73 -10.22
CA GLY A 76 -0.25 -9.54 -11.40
C GLY A 76 0.84 -10.52 -11.85
N LEU A 77 1.99 -10.59 -11.16
CA LEU A 77 3.13 -11.42 -11.56
C LEU A 77 3.15 -12.82 -10.93
N GLY A 78 2.28 -13.08 -9.94
CA GLY A 78 2.08 -14.42 -9.39
C GLY A 78 3.20 -14.93 -8.47
N PHE A 79 4.06 -14.05 -7.94
CA PHE A 79 5.03 -14.44 -6.91
C PHE A 79 4.33 -15.00 -5.67
N THR A 80 4.85 -16.09 -5.12
CA THR A 80 4.29 -16.81 -3.97
C THR A 80 4.61 -16.11 -2.66
N ASN A 81 5.83 -15.56 -2.52
CA ASN A 81 6.30 -14.92 -1.30
C ASN A 81 7.35 -13.82 -1.56
N GLN A 82 7.77 -13.13 -0.50
CA GLN A 82 8.78 -12.05 -0.54
C GLN A 82 10.13 -12.55 -1.06
N GLU A 83 10.54 -13.76 -0.69
CA GLU A 83 11.84 -14.33 -1.09
C GLU A 83 11.90 -14.58 -2.60
N GLU A 84 10.83 -15.15 -3.18
CA GLU A 84 10.72 -15.41 -4.61
C GLU A 84 10.77 -14.09 -5.42
N ALA A 85 9.97 -13.10 -5.01
CA ALA A 85 9.97 -11.78 -5.64
C ALA A 85 11.33 -11.10 -5.53
N THR A 86 11.93 -11.09 -4.33
CA THR A 86 13.25 -10.49 -4.10
C THR A 86 14.34 -11.18 -4.90
N SER A 87 14.34 -12.51 -4.95
CA SER A 87 15.28 -13.31 -5.75
C SER A 87 15.12 -13.02 -7.25
N PHE A 88 13.88 -12.85 -7.72
CA PHE A 88 13.62 -12.43 -9.08
C PHE A 88 14.24 -11.06 -9.40
N PHE A 89 13.92 -10.02 -8.63
CA PHE A 89 14.41 -8.66 -8.89
C PHE A 89 15.91 -8.50 -8.64
N ASN A 90 16.51 -9.31 -7.76
CA ASN A 90 17.96 -9.36 -7.58
C ASN A 90 18.71 -9.83 -8.84
N ARG A 91 18.11 -10.69 -9.68
CA ARG A 91 18.69 -11.08 -10.98
C ARG A 91 18.62 -9.98 -12.03
N TYR A 92 17.69 -9.03 -11.87
CA TYR A 92 17.56 -7.86 -12.75
C TYR A 92 18.51 -6.72 -12.37
N ARG A 93 19.00 -6.70 -11.12
CA ARG A 93 19.91 -5.69 -10.59
C ARG A 93 21.24 -5.66 -11.36
N ASP A 94 21.80 -4.45 -11.50
CA ASP A 94 23.18 -4.25 -11.96
C ASP A 94 23.75 -2.93 -11.40
N ASN A 95 24.79 -2.39 -12.03
CA ASN A 95 25.37 -1.11 -11.64
C ASN A 95 24.44 0.09 -11.91
N LEU A 96 23.54 -0.01 -12.89
CA LEU A 96 22.64 1.06 -13.31
C LEU A 96 21.33 1.08 -12.53
N VAL A 97 20.85 -0.07 -12.07
CA VAL A 97 19.57 -0.18 -11.38
C VAL A 97 19.64 -1.02 -10.11
N ALA A 98 18.94 -0.54 -9.07
CA ALA A 98 18.69 -1.29 -7.84
C ALA A 98 17.19 -1.47 -7.63
N PHE A 99 16.80 -2.54 -6.93
CA PHE A 99 15.42 -2.88 -6.66
C PHE A 99 15.19 -3.08 -5.16
N THR A 100 14.05 -2.57 -4.67
CA THR A 100 13.54 -2.83 -3.32
C THR A 100 12.14 -3.38 -3.43
N VAL A 101 11.90 -4.57 -2.84
CA VAL A 101 10.60 -5.25 -2.90
C VAL A 101 9.84 -5.04 -1.59
N ASP A 102 8.66 -4.44 -1.70
CA ASP A 102 7.63 -4.38 -0.66
C ASP A 102 6.48 -5.32 -1.05
N TYR A 103 6.68 -6.61 -0.77
CA TYR A 103 5.69 -7.65 -1.11
C TYR A 103 4.36 -7.56 -0.35
N PRO A 104 4.30 -7.15 0.94
CA PRO A 104 3.02 -6.87 1.60
C PRO A 104 2.17 -5.85 0.83
N SER A 105 2.79 -4.77 0.34
CA SER A 105 2.10 -3.77 -0.49
C SER A 105 2.02 -4.13 -1.97
N LYS A 106 2.59 -5.27 -2.39
CA LYS A 106 2.73 -5.71 -3.79
C LYS A 106 3.39 -4.66 -4.69
N LYS A 107 4.39 -3.95 -4.15
CA LYS A 107 5.12 -2.90 -4.87
C LYS A 107 6.59 -3.20 -4.96
N VAL A 108 7.20 -2.72 -6.03
CA VAL A 108 8.65 -2.69 -6.19
C VAL A 108 9.07 -1.29 -6.55
N THR A 109 10.10 -0.81 -5.85
CA THR A 109 10.78 0.42 -6.18
C THR A 109 12.04 0.08 -6.97
N VAL A 110 12.20 0.67 -8.15
CA VAL A 110 13.45 0.67 -8.91
C VAL A 110 14.14 2.01 -8.73
N GLU A 111 15.40 1.97 -8.32
CA GLU A 111 16.27 3.13 -8.24
C GLU A 111 17.21 3.15 -9.44
N LEU A 112 17.22 4.26 -10.17
CA LEU A 112 18.12 4.51 -11.29
C LEU A 112 19.37 5.20 -10.80
N HIS A 113 20.51 4.55 -10.93
CA HIS A 113 21.81 5.16 -10.63
C HIS A 113 22.31 5.94 -11.84
N THR A 114 21.71 7.11 -12.08
CA THR A 114 22.02 7.97 -13.23
C THR A 114 23.49 8.36 -13.36
N LYS A 115 24.23 8.40 -12.25
CA LYS A 115 25.69 8.65 -12.21
C LYS A 115 26.54 7.57 -12.87
N TYR A 116 26.03 6.35 -13.02
CA TYR A 116 26.74 5.24 -13.66
C TYR A 116 26.28 5.00 -15.11
N ALA A 117 25.23 5.70 -15.56
CA ALA A 117 24.78 5.62 -16.94
C ALA A 117 25.79 6.34 -17.86
N PRO A 118 26.15 5.74 -19.01
CA PRO A 118 27.01 6.38 -19.98
C PRO A 118 26.26 7.55 -20.62
N ALA A 119 26.62 8.78 -20.24
CA ALA A 119 25.92 10.03 -20.58
C ALA A 119 24.50 10.13 -19.99
N SER A 120 23.92 11.34 -20.06
CA SER A 120 22.60 11.68 -19.49
C SER A 120 21.45 10.96 -20.21
N TRP A 121 21.31 9.66 -19.96
CA TRP A 121 20.28 8.83 -20.56
C TRP A 121 18.89 9.44 -20.40
N SER A 122 18.23 9.62 -21.53
CA SER A 122 16.81 9.90 -21.65
C SER A 122 15.96 8.71 -21.16
N LEU A 123 14.67 8.97 -20.93
CA LEU A 123 13.71 7.91 -20.59
C LEU A 123 13.64 6.80 -21.66
N ALA A 124 13.83 7.15 -22.93
CA ALA A 124 13.86 6.19 -24.02
C ALA A 124 15.04 5.21 -23.88
N GLU A 125 16.22 5.69 -23.49
CA GLU A 125 17.41 4.86 -23.27
C GLU A 125 17.24 3.95 -22.05
N TRP A 126 16.67 4.46 -20.96
CA TRP A 126 16.32 3.62 -19.79
C TRP A 126 15.31 2.53 -20.13
N ASN A 127 14.25 2.86 -20.87
CA ASN A 127 13.30 1.85 -21.36
C ASN A 127 13.97 0.84 -22.31
N GLY A 128 14.92 1.28 -23.13
CA GLY A 128 15.76 0.40 -23.95
C GLY A 128 16.60 -0.57 -23.11
N HIS A 129 17.17 -0.10 -22.01
CA HIS A 129 17.89 -0.94 -21.05
C HIS A 129 16.98 -2.01 -20.43
N PHE A 130 15.81 -1.63 -19.92
CA PHE A 130 14.85 -2.60 -19.37
C PHE A 130 14.36 -3.61 -20.41
N LYS A 131 14.16 -3.17 -21.66
CA LYS A 131 13.83 -4.06 -22.78
C LYS A 131 14.90 -5.12 -23.00
N LYS A 132 16.18 -4.73 -23.02
CA LYS A 132 17.30 -5.67 -23.16
C LYS A 132 17.34 -6.69 -22.01
N LYS A 133 17.11 -6.24 -20.77
CA LYS A 133 17.06 -7.13 -19.59
C LYS A 133 15.91 -8.14 -19.68
N ALA A 134 14.71 -7.68 -20.05
CA ALA A 134 13.55 -8.55 -20.23
C ALA A 134 13.79 -9.61 -21.30
N SER A 135 14.34 -9.24 -22.46
CA SER A 135 14.66 -10.19 -23.54
C SER A 135 15.69 -11.24 -23.11
N ASN A 136 16.73 -10.84 -22.36
CA ASN A 136 17.73 -11.79 -21.85
C ASN A 136 17.11 -12.80 -20.89
N TYR A 137 16.14 -12.39 -20.07
CA TYR A 137 15.43 -13.29 -19.16
C TYR A 137 14.55 -14.29 -19.92
N GLN A 138 13.84 -13.83 -20.96
CA GLN A 138 13.00 -14.69 -21.79
C GLN A 138 13.80 -15.76 -22.55
N ALA A 139 15.03 -15.45 -22.96
CA ALA A 139 15.88 -16.39 -23.70
C ALA A 139 16.40 -17.57 -22.85
N ILE A 140 16.29 -17.50 -21.52
CA ILE A 140 16.82 -18.50 -20.58
C ILE A 140 15.69 -19.33 -19.93
N LYS A 141 14.43 -18.95 -20.18
CA LYS A 141 13.24 -19.68 -19.73
C LYS A 141 12.90 -20.81 -20.69
#